data_AF-A0A674B464-F1
#
_entry.id   AF-A0A674B464-F1
#
_cell.length_a   1.000
_cell.length_b   1.000
_cell.length_c   1.000
_cell.angle_alpha   90.00
_cell.angle_beta   90.00
_cell.angle_gamma   90.00
#
_symmetry.space_group_name_H-M   'P 1'
#
loop_
_entity.id
_entity.type
_entity.pdbx_description
1 polymer ?
#
loop_
_entity_poly.entity_id
_entity_poly.type
_entity_poly.pdbx_seq_one_letter_code
_entity_poly.pdbx_strand_id
1 'polypeptide(L)'
;MAVKLQGFEFWKTTLRGARYVVAPMVDQSELAWRLLSRRHGAELCYTPMLHAQVFVRDANYRKDNLYGEVCPEDRPLITQFCANDPEVFVQACLLAQDYCDAIDLNLGCPQMIAKRGHYGVFLQDEWELLEKMVKLANEKISVPITCKIRVFNKMEETVQYAQMLEKAGCQLLTVHGRTKDQKGPATGIASWGHITAVRNAVNIPVFANGNIQHLSDVEQCMEETGVQGVMSAEGNLHNPALFEGLSPPVWEMAEEYLEVVSQYPPCTLSYVRAHLFKLWHHTLQIHKDLREELAKVKNLQGLTEVSRQLRLRCQEEITNGGEEAGQVVGLPFPHWICQPYVRPVNGTEVKAVRHKRALSLEDSDGASDALSKNKQKKKARNPHKNFCPEQKPKYIKCEQCGNPKGNQCVFNLCRGCCKKKAYKEVADCPSESTHTHTHTQLSFSDISCISSRLVYRSWA
;
A
#
# COMPACT_ATOMS: atom_id res chain seq x y z
N MET A 1 -9.06 -1.65 -37.98
CA MET A 1 -8.67 -1.64 -36.56
C MET A 1 -7.53 -0.66 -36.41
N ALA A 2 -7.55 0.21 -35.40
CA ALA A 2 -6.42 1.11 -35.12
C ALA A 2 -5.14 0.29 -34.89
N VAL A 3 -3.99 0.79 -35.35
CA VAL A 3 -2.71 0.09 -35.20
C VAL A 3 -2.32 0.10 -33.72
N LYS A 4 -2.08 -1.08 -33.15
CA LYS A 4 -1.52 -1.23 -31.80
C LYS A 4 -0.06 -0.77 -31.81
N LEU A 5 0.19 0.46 -31.36
CA LEU A 5 1.53 1.04 -31.30
C LEU A 5 2.43 0.22 -30.38
N GLN A 6 3.74 0.23 -30.65
CA GLN A 6 4.73 -0.61 -29.98
C GLN A 6 5.88 0.20 -29.41
N GLY A 7 6.48 -0.30 -28.32
CA GLY A 7 7.70 0.22 -27.70
C GLY A 7 7.73 1.75 -27.56
N PHE A 8 8.77 2.36 -28.13
CA PHE A 8 8.97 3.81 -28.07
C PHE A 8 7.88 4.63 -28.79
N GLU A 9 7.25 4.10 -29.85
CA GLU A 9 6.16 4.81 -30.54
C GLU A 9 4.89 4.83 -29.69
N PHE A 10 4.60 3.73 -28.98
CA PHE A 10 3.55 3.69 -27.97
C PHE A 10 3.80 4.72 -26.86
N TRP A 11 5.01 4.77 -26.31
CA TRP A 11 5.34 5.73 -25.26
C TRP A 11 5.25 7.18 -25.73
N LYS A 12 5.84 7.52 -26.88
CA LYS A 12 5.82 8.90 -27.42
C LYS A 12 4.42 9.37 -27.80
N THR A 13 3.63 8.50 -28.43
CA THR A 13 2.35 8.90 -29.02
C THR A 13 1.19 8.69 -28.05
N THR A 14 0.98 7.46 -27.58
CA THR A 14 -0.15 7.13 -26.70
C THR A 14 0.07 7.67 -25.29
N LEU A 15 1.27 7.47 -24.72
CA LEU A 15 1.59 7.97 -23.38
C LEU A 15 2.18 9.38 -23.40
N ARG A 16 2.21 10.05 -24.56
CA ARG A 16 2.65 11.45 -24.72
C ARG A 16 4.06 11.73 -24.20
N GLY A 17 4.93 10.73 -24.23
CA GLY A 17 6.30 10.85 -23.72
C GLY A 17 6.38 11.00 -22.20
N ALA A 18 5.37 10.53 -21.44
CA ALA A 18 5.30 10.70 -20.00
C ALA A 18 6.57 10.26 -19.27
N ARG A 19 7.03 11.13 -18.37
CA ARG A 19 8.19 11.03 -17.49
C ARG A 19 7.78 10.97 -16.03
N TYR A 20 6.70 11.65 -15.64
CA TYR A 20 6.21 11.74 -14.27
C TYR A 20 5.04 10.78 -14.02
N VAL A 21 5.32 9.68 -13.32
CA VAL A 21 4.41 8.54 -13.23
C VAL A 21 3.94 8.29 -11.80
N VAL A 22 2.63 8.22 -11.58
CA VAL A 22 2.04 7.78 -10.30
C VAL A 22 1.91 6.27 -10.30
N ALA A 23 2.47 5.64 -9.25
CA ALA A 23 2.48 4.20 -9.12
C ALA A 23 1.09 3.59 -8.88
N PRO A 24 0.89 2.32 -9.28
CA PRO A 24 -0.27 1.55 -8.85
C PRO A 24 -0.15 1.25 -7.35
N MET A 25 -1.14 1.66 -6.58
CA MET A 25 -1.20 1.51 -5.12
C MET A 25 -2.58 1.02 -4.71
N VAL A 26 -2.65 -0.16 -4.10
CA VAL A 26 -3.92 -0.75 -3.63
C VAL A 26 -4.61 0.22 -2.66
N ASP A 27 -5.88 0.53 -2.93
CA ASP A 27 -6.72 1.46 -2.17
C ASP A 27 -6.18 2.91 -2.10
N GLN A 28 -5.17 3.26 -2.91
CA GLN A 28 -4.44 4.53 -2.81
C GLN A 28 -4.06 5.14 -4.18
N SER A 29 -4.68 4.67 -5.25
CA SER A 29 -4.50 5.21 -6.61
C SER A 29 -5.82 5.20 -7.36
N GLU A 30 -6.93 5.36 -6.64
CA GLU A 30 -8.26 5.55 -7.21
C GLU A 30 -8.35 6.86 -8.00
N LEU A 31 -9.39 7.03 -8.84
CA LEU A 31 -9.55 8.16 -9.74
C LEU A 31 -9.33 9.51 -9.07
N ALA A 32 -9.94 9.74 -7.90
CA ALA A 32 -9.80 11.01 -7.21
C ALA A 32 -8.33 11.35 -6.88
N TRP A 33 -7.55 10.36 -6.44
CA TRP A 33 -6.13 10.55 -6.18
C TRP A 33 -5.32 10.76 -7.47
N ARG A 34 -5.66 10.04 -8.55
CA ARG A 34 -5.01 10.24 -9.86
C ARG A 34 -5.29 11.62 -10.43
N LEU A 35 -6.53 12.10 -10.36
CA LEU A 35 -6.91 13.44 -10.80
C LEU A 35 -6.22 14.52 -9.98
N LEU A 36 -6.15 14.37 -8.64
CA LEU A 36 -5.33 15.26 -7.81
C LEU A 36 -3.87 15.26 -8.27
N SER A 37 -3.26 14.08 -8.44
CA SER A 37 -1.87 13.99 -8.88
C SER A 37 -1.64 14.62 -10.26
N ARG A 38 -2.63 14.54 -11.17
CA ARG A 38 -2.59 15.18 -12.48
C ARG A 38 -2.67 16.70 -12.41
N ARG A 39 -3.46 17.26 -11.47
CA ARG A 39 -3.45 18.70 -11.19
C ARG A 39 -2.05 19.18 -10.80
N HIS A 40 -1.25 18.29 -10.21
CA HIS A 40 0.12 18.56 -9.78
C HIS A 40 1.20 17.82 -10.59
N GLY A 41 1.07 17.82 -11.91
CA GLY A 41 2.15 17.45 -12.82
C GLY A 41 2.34 15.95 -13.10
N ALA A 42 1.49 15.06 -12.57
CA ALA A 42 1.52 13.66 -13.01
C ALA A 42 1.05 13.54 -14.47
N GLU A 43 1.88 12.93 -15.31
CA GLU A 43 1.62 12.78 -16.75
C GLU A 43 0.96 11.42 -17.06
N LEU A 44 1.33 10.39 -16.28
CA LEU A 44 0.80 9.04 -16.40
C LEU A 44 0.41 8.52 -15.02
N CYS A 45 -0.74 7.86 -14.94
CA CYS A 45 -1.18 7.20 -13.72
C CYS A 45 -1.55 5.76 -14.00
N TYR A 46 -1.50 4.95 -12.94
CA TYR A 46 -1.95 3.57 -12.95
C TYR A 46 -3.16 3.42 -12.03
N THR A 47 -4.07 2.51 -12.36
CA THR A 47 -5.14 2.10 -11.44
C THR A 47 -4.56 1.41 -10.20
N PRO A 48 -5.36 1.20 -9.14
CA PRO A 48 -5.02 0.22 -8.13
C PRO A 48 -4.81 -1.16 -8.79
N MET A 49 -4.02 -2.02 -8.13
CA MET A 49 -3.82 -3.39 -8.61
C MET A 49 -5.14 -4.17 -8.48
N LEU A 50 -5.71 -4.58 -9.61
CA LEU A 50 -6.96 -5.32 -9.69
C LEU A 50 -6.71 -6.83 -9.77
N HIS A 51 -7.55 -7.64 -9.13
CA HIS A 51 -7.39 -9.10 -9.19
C HIS A 51 -8.13 -9.67 -10.41
N ALA A 52 -7.40 -10.20 -11.41
CA ALA A 52 -7.99 -10.63 -12.69
C ALA A 52 -9.13 -11.64 -12.53
N GLN A 53 -8.94 -12.70 -11.73
CA GLN A 53 -10.00 -13.69 -11.47
C GLN A 53 -11.28 -13.10 -10.86
N VAL A 54 -11.14 -12.17 -9.91
CA VAL A 54 -12.30 -11.49 -9.28
C VAL A 54 -12.93 -10.56 -10.30
N PHE A 55 -12.11 -9.84 -11.05
CA PHE A 55 -12.52 -8.95 -12.12
C PHE A 55 -13.36 -9.66 -13.18
N VAL A 56 -12.96 -10.84 -13.66
CA VAL A 56 -13.76 -11.62 -14.61
C VAL A 56 -15.10 -12.07 -14.00
N ARG A 57 -15.09 -12.56 -12.77
CA ARG A 57 -16.27 -13.19 -12.13
C ARG A 57 -17.30 -12.20 -11.61
N ASP A 58 -16.87 -11.06 -11.07
CA ASP A 58 -17.71 -10.17 -10.29
C ASP A 58 -17.90 -8.82 -10.99
N ALA A 59 -19.12 -8.61 -11.52
CA ALA A 59 -19.48 -7.37 -12.20
C ALA A 59 -19.49 -6.14 -11.28
N ASN A 60 -19.79 -6.32 -9.99
CA ASN A 60 -19.76 -5.22 -9.02
C ASN A 60 -18.31 -4.83 -8.74
N TYR A 61 -17.42 -5.81 -8.53
CA TYR A 61 -15.99 -5.53 -8.40
C TYR A 61 -15.44 -4.76 -9.62
N ARG A 62 -15.86 -5.14 -10.83
CA ARG A 62 -15.50 -4.37 -12.04
C ARG A 62 -16.04 -2.95 -11.99
N LYS A 63 -17.33 -2.78 -11.75
CA LYS A 63 -17.99 -1.45 -11.72
C LYS A 63 -17.41 -0.52 -10.65
N ASP A 64 -16.99 -1.07 -9.51
CA ASP A 64 -16.44 -0.29 -8.40
C ASP A 64 -14.98 0.15 -8.66
N ASN A 65 -14.27 -0.50 -9.60
CA ASN A 65 -12.85 -0.25 -9.86
C ASN A 65 -12.56 0.32 -11.27
N LEU A 66 -13.39 -0.03 -12.25
CA LEU A 66 -13.51 0.66 -13.52
C LEU A 66 -14.79 1.48 -13.45
N TYR A 67 -14.59 2.80 -13.41
CA TYR A 67 -15.68 3.77 -13.46
C TYR A 67 -16.56 3.44 -14.66
N GLY A 68 -17.88 3.38 -14.44
CA GLY A 68 -18.85 2.97 -15.46
C GLY A 68 -18.78 3.79 -16.76
N GLU A 69 -18.14 4.97 -16.68
CA GLU A 69 -17.76 5.79 -17.82
C GLU A 69 -16.26 6.12 -17.74
N VAL A 70 -15.60 6.17 -18.90
CA VAL A 70 -14.21 6.58 -19.02
C VAL A 70 -14.09 8.06 -18.68
N CYS A 71 -13.24 8.44 -17.73
CA CYS A 71 -12.92 9.83 -17.41
C CYS A 71 -11.79 10.31 -18.35
N PRO A 72 -12.06 11.22 -19.33
CA PRO A 72 -11.05 11.66 -20.28
C PRO A 72 -9.87 12.39 -19.63
N GLU A 73 -10.13 13.10 -18.53
CA GLU A 73 -9.13 13.83 -17.74
C GLU A 73 -8.12 12.90 -17.08
N ASP A 74 -8.46 11.61 -16.90
CA ASP A 74 -7.59 10.63 -16.29
C ASP A 74 -6.67 9.92 -17.30
N ARG A 75 -6.63 10.35 -18.57
CA ARG A 75 -5.79 9.74 -19.62
C ARG A 75 -4.50 10.55 -19.88
N PRO A 76 -3.35 9.89 -20.14
CA PRO A 76 -3.21 8.45 -20.36
C PRO A 76 -3.23 7.61 -19.07
N LEU A 77 -3.98 6.49 -19.07
CA LEU A 77 -4.18 5.60 -17.92
C LEU A 77 -3.72 4.17 -18.23
N ILE A 78 -3.05 3.53 -17.27
CA ILE A 78 -2.71 2.10 -17.36
C ILE A 78 -3.45 1.31 -16.28
N THR A 79 -4.23 0.30 -16.71
CA THR A 79 -4.93 -0.60 -15.79
C THR A 79 -4.01 -1.73 -15.36
N GLN A 80 -3.74 -1.88 -14.07
CA GLN A 80 -2.88 -2.95 -13.57
C GLN A 80 -3.68 -4.13 -13.02
N PHE A 81 -3.32 -5.34 -13.45
CA PHE A 81 -3.84 -6.59 -12.90
C PHE A 81 -2.78 -7.39 -12.14
N CYS A 82 -3.22 -8.15 -11.14
CA CYS A 82 -2.55 -9.36 -10.72
C CYS A 82 -3.29 -10.60 -11.26
N ALA A 83 -2.53 -11.56 -11.74
CA ALA A 83 -3.01 -12.81 -12.33
C ALA A 83 -1.91 -13.88 -12.24
N ASN A 84 -2.30 -15.13 -12.48
CA ASN A 84 -1.40 -16.28 -12.53
C ASN A 84 -1.89 -17.37 -13.52
N ASP A 85 -2.88 -17.03 -14.34
CA ASP A 85 -3.43 -17.89 -15.38
C ASP A 85 -3.55 -17.06 -16.67
N PRO A 86 -2.98 -17.52 -17.81
CA PRO A 86 -2.99 -16.78 -19.07
C PRO A 86 -4.39 -16.46 -19.59
N GLU A 87 -5.33 -17.40 -19.50
CA GLU A 87 -6.68 -17.24 -20.07
C GLU A 87 -7.51 -16.28 -19.22
N VAL A 88 -7.45 -16.41 -17.89
CA VAL A 88 -8.10 -15.49 -16.96
C VAL A 88 -7.53 -14.08 -17.11
N PHE A 89 -6.21 -13.95 -17.30
CA PHE A 89 -5.60 -12.65 -17.53
C PHE A 89 -6.13 -12.01 -18.82
N VAL A 90 -6.15 -12.74 -19.94
CA VAL A 90 -6.70 -12.25 -21.22
C VAL A 90 -8.16 -11.85 -21.10
N GLN A 91 -8.98 -12.64 -20.42
CA GLN A 91 -10.39 -12.30 -20.19
C GLN A 91 -10.54 -10.99 -19.40
N ALA A 92 -9.74 -10.79 -18.35
CA ALA A 92 -9.73 -9.53 -17.61
C ALA A 92 -9.28 -8.37 -18.49
N CYS A 93 -8.26 -8.58 -19.33
CA CYS A 93 -7.76 -7.58 -20.25
C CYS A 93 -8.81 -7.15 -21.28
N LEU A 94 -9.52 -8.11 -21.88
CA LEU A 94 -10.58 -7.83 -22.86
C LEU A 94 -11.73 -7.01 -22.28
N LEU A 95 -12.04 -7.21 -20.99
CA LEU A 95 -13.07 -6.45 -20.27
C LEU A 95 -12.62 -5.04 -19.88
N ALA A 96 -11.31 -4.75 -19.87
CA ALA A 96 -10.75 -3.48 -19.40
C ALA A 96 -10.17 -2.59 -20.50
N GLN A 97 -9.81 -3.15 -21.66
CA GLN A 97 -9.04 -2.45 -22.71
C GLN A 97 -9.67 -1.14 -23.21
N ASP A 98 -10.99 -1.02 -23.17
CA ASP A 98 -11.70 0.19 -23.62
C ASP A 98 -11.65 1.35 -22.60
N TYR A 99 -11.20 1.07 -21.37
CA TYR A 99 -11.16 2.05 -20.28
C TYR A 99 -9.75 2.60 -20.01
N CYS A 100 -8.74 2.14 -20.73
CA CYS A 100 -7.34 2.51 -20.51
C CYS A 100 -6.55 2.62 -21.81
N ASP A 101 -5.30 3.06 -21.72
CA ASP A 101 -4.37 3.21 -22.86
C ASP A 101 -3.41 2.02 -22.98
N ALA A 102 -3.21 1.28 -21.89
CA ALA A 102 -2.49 0.01 -21.85
C ALA A 102 -2.91 -0.80 -20.61
N ILE A 103 -2.50 -2.07 -20.58
CA ILE A 103 -2.74 -2.97 -19.45
C ILE A 103 -1.41 -3.47 -18.89
N ASP A 104 -1.26 -3.42 -17.58
CA ASP A 104 -0.05 -3.82 -16.86
C ASP A 104 -0.23 -5.13 -16.10
N LEU A 105 0.75 -6.03 -16.20
CA LEU A 105 0.84 -7.19 -15.32
C LEU A 105 1.74 -6.90 -14.12
N ASN A 106 1.17 -6.97 -12.92
CA ASN A 106 1.92 -6.83 -11.67
C ASN A 106 2.77 -8.08 -11.40
N LEU A 107 4.08 -7.90 -11.43
CA LEU A 107 5.10 -8.92 -11.12
C LEU A 107 6.02 -8.46 -9.98
N GLY A 108 5.56 -7.50 -9.17
CA GLY A 108 6.39 -6.80 -8.19
C GLY A 108 5.81 -6.74 -6.78
N CYS A 109 4.53 -7.08 -6.57
CA CYS A 109 3.90 -7.02 -5.25
C CYS A 109 4.49 -8.11 -4.32
N PRO A 110 5.12 -7.74 -3.19
CA PRO A 110 5.75 -8.72 -2.28
C PRO A 110 4.87 -9.04 -1.06
N GLN A 111 3.62 -8.57 -1.05
CA GLN A 111 2.72 -8.67 0.10
C GLN A 111 2.29 -10.12 0.33
N MET A 112 1.95 -10.46 1.58
CA MET A 112 1.52 -11.83 1.92
C MET A 112 0.26 -12.27 1.19
N ILE A 113 -0.61 -11.35 0.82
CA ILE A 113 -1.79 -11.66 0.02
C ILE A 113 -1.40 -12.13 -1.39
N ALA A 114 -0.35 -11.55 -1.98
CA ALA A 114 0.21 -11.99 -3.25
C ALA A 114 0.90 -13.34 -3.14
N LYS A 115 1.57 -13.63 -2.02
CA LYS A 115 2.13 -14.95 -1.75
C LYS A 115 1.04 -16.02 -1.70
N ARG A 116 -0.04 -15.74 -0.99
CA ARG A 116 -1.17 -16.67 -0.80
C ARG A 116 -1.96 -16.88 -2.08
N GLY A 117 -2.19 -15.82 -2.84
CA GLY A 117 -2.87 -15.89 -4.13
C GLY A 117 -1.97 -16.30 -5.29
N HIS A 118 -0.67 -16.51 -5.03
CA HIS A 118 0.33 -16.92 -6.00
C HIS A 118 0.37 -16.01 -7.24
N TYR A 119 0.62 -14.71 -7.01
CA TYR A 119 0.78 -13.69 -8.05
C TYR A 119 1.84 -12.65 -7.64
N GLY A 120 2.09 -11.65 -8.47
CA GLY A 120 3.08 -10.61 -8.15
C GLY A 120 4.50 -11.16 -8.23
N VAL A 121 5.36 -10.74 -7.29
CA VAL A 121 6.77 -11.18 -7.27
C VAL A 121 6.94 -12.68 -6.98
N PHE A 122 5.87 -13.39 -6.60
CA PHE A 122 5.92 -14.82 -6.33
C PHE A 122 5.87 -15.68 -7.59
N LEU A 123 5.61 -15.07 -8.76
CA LEU A 123 5.76 -15.70 -10.08
C LEU A 123 7.13 -15.44 -10.70
N GLN A 124 8.00 -14.67 -10.04
CA GLN A 124 9.28 -14.20 -10.60
C GLN A 124 10.20 -15.35 -11.05
N ASP A 125 10.06 -16.54 -10.46
CA ASP A 125 10.84 -17.73 -10.78
C ASP A 125 10.17 -18.63 -11.85
N GLU A 126 8.98 -18.28 -12.35
CA GLU A 126 8.14 -19.09 -13.25
C GLU A 126 8.09 -18.52 -14.68
N TRP A 127 9.25 -18.47 -15.34
CA TRP A 127 9.41 -17.71 -16.58
C TRP A 127 8.55 -18.22 -17.74
N GLU A 128 8.34 -19.53 -17.85
CA GLU A 128 7.46 -20.10 -18.89
C GLU A 128 6.01 -19.66 -18.74
N LEU A 129 5.51 -19.55 -17.50
CA LEU A 129 4.15 -19.07 -17.24
C LEU A 129 4.04 -17.59 -17.61
N LEU A 130 5.01 -16.79 -17.20
CA LEU A 130 5.04 -15.36 -17.49
C LEU A 130 5.14 -15.07 -18.99
N GLU A 131 5.99 -15.79 -19.72
CA GLU A 131 6.07 -15.70 -21.18
C GLU A 131 4.71 -15.99 -21.82
N LYS A 132 4.04 -17.07 -21.41
CA LYS A 132 2.71 -17.44 -21.92
C LYS A 132 1.67 -16.36 -21.62
N MET A 133 1.63 -15.82 -20.40
CA MET A 133 0.69 -14.78 -20.00
C MET A 133 0.87 -13.49 -20.82
N VAL A 134 2.10 -13.00 -20.92
CA VAL A 134 2.40 -11.74 -21.63
C VAL A 134 2.17 -11.91 -23.14
N LYS A 135 2.64 -13.02 -23.72
CA LYS A 135 2.48 -13.32 -25.14
C LYS A 135 1.01 -13.42 -25.54
N LEU A 136 0.24 -14.24 -24.81
CA LEU A 136 -1.16 -14.44 -25.13
C LEU A 136 -1.96 -13.14 -24.98
N ALA A 137 -1.72 -12.36 -23.92
CA ALA A 137 -2.39 -11.08 -23.74
C ALA A 137 -2.01 -10.09 -24.87
N ASN A 138 -0.73 -10.00 -25.24
CA ASN A 138 -0.28 -9.12 -26.31
C ASN A 138 -0.92 -9.48 -27.67
N GLU A 139 -1.10 -10.76 -27.97
CA GLU A 139 -1.73 -11.24 -29.20
C GLU A 139 -3.25 -10.99 -29.25
N LYS A 140 -3.93 -11.00 -28.10
CA LYS A 140 -5.41 -11.03 -28.04
C LYS A 140 -6.07 -9.67 -27.85
N ILE A 141 -5.39 -8.69 -27.26
CA ILE A 141 -6.00 -7.39 -26.93
C ILE A 141 -5.53 -6.26 -27.85
N SER A 142 -6.35 -5.22 -27.98
CA SER A 142 -6.09 -4.08 -28.87
C SER A 142 -5.10 -3.05 -28.30
N VAL A 143 -4.95 -2.98 -26.97
CA VAL A 143 -4.03 -2.05 -26.29
C VAL A 143 -2.70 -2.71 -25.90
N PRO A 144 -1.59 -1.97 -25.77
CA PRO A 144 -0.30 -2.51 -25.35
C PRO A 144 -0.31 -3.20 -23.97
N ILE A 145 0.55 -4.22 -23.81
CA ILE A 145 0.83 -4.85 -22.52
C ILE A 145 2.11 -4.27 -21.94
N THR A 146 2.08 -3.89 -20.67
CA THR A 146 3.25 -3.46 -19.89
C THR A 146 3.45 -4.42 -18.71
N CYS A 147 4.63 -4.37 -18.09
CA CYS A 147 4.91 -5.14 -16.89
C CYS A 147 5.57 -4.27 -15.83
N LYS A 148 5.26 -4.54 -14.55
CA LYS A 148 5.97 -3.95 -13.40
C LYS A 148 6.64 -5.02 -12.56
N ILE A 149 7.97 -5.01 -12.51
CA ILE A 149 8.79 -6.04 -11.85
C ILE A 149 9.49 -5.51 -10.59
N ARG A 150 9.98 -6.46 -9.78
CA ARG A 150 11.08 -6.26 -8.82
C ARG A 150 12.34 -6.94 -9.34
N VAL A 151 13.50 -6.52 -8.87
CA VAL A 151 14.79 -7.09 -9.29
C VAL A 151 15.10 -8.40 -8.55
N PHE A 152 15.96 -9.23 -9.13
CA PHE A 152 16.61 -10.35 -8.44
C PHE A 152 17.78 -9.85 -7.58
N ASN A 153 18.40 -10.76 -6.82
CA ASN A 153 19.64 -10.43 -6.11
C ASN A 153 20.82 -10.24 -7.09
N LYS A 154 20.84 -11.01 -8.18
CA LYS A 154 21.85 -10.88 -9.24
C LYS A 154 21.31 -9.99 -10.37
N MET A 155 22.21 -9.17 -10.88
CA MET A 155 21.89 -8.22 -11.94
C MET A 155 21.62 -8.94 -13.26
N GLU A 156 22.40 -9.98 -13.56
CA GLU A 156 22.30 -10.78 -14.78
C GLU A 156 20.94 -11.49 -14.88
N GLU A 157 20.49 -12.08 -13.76
CA GLU A 157 19.16 -12.73 -13.68
C GLU A 157 18.04 -11.72 -13.92
N THR A 158 18.18 -10.49 -13.41
CA THR A 158 17.23 -9.40 -13.65
C THR A 158 17.19 -8.99 -15.13
N VAL A 159 18.35 -8.88 -15.77
CA VAL A 159 18.47 -8.53 -17.20
C VAL A 159 17.83 -9.61 -18.08
N GLN A 160 18.14 -10.88 -17.85
CA GLN A 160 17.55 -12.00 -18.59
C GLN A 160 16.03 -12.05 -18.43
N TYR A 161 15.55 -11.80 -17.22
CA TYR A 161 14.12 -11.72 -16.93
C TYR A 161 13.42 -10.58 -17.70
N ALA A 162 14.03 -9.40 -17.76
CA ALA A 162 13.51 -8.27 -18.51
C ALA A 162 13.47 -8.54 -20.03
N GLN A 163 14.52 -9.15 -20.58
CA GLN A 163 14.59 -9.53 -22.00
C GLN A 163 13.55 -10.60 -22.37
N MET A 164 13.27 -11.55 -21.46
CA MET A 164 12.20 -12.53 -21.66
C MET A 164 10.84 -11.84 -21.76
N LEU A 165 10.53 -10.90 -20.86
CA LEU A 165 9.27 -10.15 -20.89
C LEU A 165 9.13 -9.30 -22.16
N GLU A 166 10.20 -8.63 -22.58
CA GLU A 166 10.25 -7.89 -23.85
C GLU A 166 9.95 -8.82 -25.04
N LYS A 167 10.67 -9.95 -25.15
CA LYS A 167 10.48 -10.93 -26.23
C LYS A 167 9.05 -11.51 -26.24
N ALA A 168 8.44 -11.67 -25.07
CA ALA A 168 7.06 -12.13 -24.93
C ALA A 168 6.04 -11.08 -25.44
N GLY A 169 6.43 -9.81 -25.62
CA GLY A 169 5.56 -8.77 -26.17
C GLY A 169 5.24 -7.64 -25.19
N CYS A 170 5.94 -7.54 -24.06
CA CYS A 170 5.89 -6.36 -23.20
C CYS A 170 6.36 -5.11 -23.98
N GLN A 171 5.60 -4.02 -23.91
CA GLN A 171 5.84 -2.79 -24.68
C GLN A 171 6.44 -1.66 -23.85
N LEU A 172 6.42 -1.78 -22.52
CA LEU A 172 7.05 -0.88 -21.57
C LEU A 172 7.28 -1.63 -20.26
N LEU A 173 8.46 -1.48 -19.66
CA LEU A 173 8.83 -2.17 -18.43
C LEU A 173 9.08 -1.18 -17.28
N THR A 174 8.34 -1.32 -16.18
CA THR A 174 8.64 -0.59 -14.94
C THR A 174 9.47 -1.47 -13.99
N VAL A 175 10.64 -1.00 -13.57
CA VAL A 175 11.57 -1.75 -12.71
C VAL A 175 11.61 -1.11 -11.32
N HIS A 176 11.12 -1.84 -10.32
CA HIS A 176 11.36 -1.47 -8.92
C HIS A 176 12.70 -2.03 -8.48
N GLY A 177 13.68 -1.16 -8.19
CA GLY A 177 15.06 -1.55 -7.88
C GLY A 177 15.26 -2.32 -6.56
N ARG A 178 14.21 -2.85 -5.95
CA ARG A 178 14.27 -3.66 -4.72
C ARG A 178 13.89 -5.09 -4.98
N THR A 179 14.50 -6.02 -4.25
CA THR A 179 14.18 -7.45 -4.30
C THR A 179 12.88 -7.77 -3.58
N LYS A 180 12.38 -9.01 -3.71
CA LYS A 180 11.15 -9.47 -3.03
C LYS A 180 11.21 -9.40 -1.50
N ASP A 181 12.41 -9.50 -0.93
CA ASP A 181 12.65 -9.51 0.51
C ASP A 181 12.84 -8.10 1.09
N GLN A 182 13.18 -7.13 0.24
CA GLN A 182 13.29 -5.72 0.58
C GLN A 182 11.91 -5.05 0.72
N LYS A 183 11.24 -5.34 1.85
CA LYS A 183 9.89 -4.84 2.19
C LYS A 183 9.72 -4.55 3.67
N GLY A 184 8.73 -3.74 4.01
CA GLY A 184 8.40 -3.41 5.39
C GLY A 184 9.60 -2.82 6.15
N PRO A 185 9.96 -3.34 7.34
CA PRO A 185 11.14 -2.88 8.07
C PRO A 185 12.48 -3.10 7.33
N ALA A 186 12.55 -4.08 6.42
CA ALA A 186 13.75 -4.42 5.66
C ALA A 186 13.79 -3.74 4.28
N THR A 187 13.10 -2.60 4.10
CA THR A 187 12.91 -2.00 2.77
C THR A 187 14.22 -1.64 2.05
N GLY A 188 15.23 -1.16 2.77
CA GLY A 188 16.51 -0.72 2.18
C GLY A 188 16.38 0.31 1.05
N ILE A 189 17.47 0.49 0.32
CA ILE A 189 17.58 1.36 -0.87
C ILE A 189 17.36 0.52 -2.14
N ALA A 190 16.67 1.12 -3.12
CA ALA A 190 16.48 0.57 -4.45
C ALA A 190 17.78 0.71 -5.25
N SER A 191 18.23 -0.36 -5.86
CA SER A 191 19.42 -0.37 -6.72
C SER A 191 19.09 0.25 -8.08
N TRP A 192 19.48 1.51 -8.27
CA TRP A 192 19.46 2.14 -9.60
C TRP A 192 20.41 1.46 -10.58
N GLY A 193 21.51 0.87 -10.11
CA GLY A 193 22.39 0.06 -10.96
C GLY A 193 21.68 -1.12 -11.66
N HIS A 194 20.76 -1.83 -10.97
CA HIS A 194 19.95 -2.85 -11.63
C HIS A 194 19.01 -2.26 -12.67
N ILE A 195 18.45 -1.08 -12.40
CA ILE A 195 17.56 -0.37 -13.34
C ILE A 195 18.35 0.05 -14.59
N THR A 196 19.53 0.63 -14.43
CA THR A 196 20.44 0.98 -15.54
C THR A 196 20.80 -0.24 -16.39
N ALA A 197 21.14 -1.36 -15.75
CA ALA A 197 21.46 -2.59 -16.47
C ALA A 197 20.29 -3.11 -17.30
N VAL A 198 19.06 -3.09 -16.75
CA VAL A 198 17.85 -3.43 -17.51
C VAL A 198 17.62 -2.43 -18.64
N ARG A 199 17.70 -1.12 -18.37
CA ARG A 199 17.51 -0.08 -19.38
C ARG A 199 18.45 -0.26 -20.57
N ASN A 200 19.70 -0.60 -20.34
CA ASN A 200 20.69 -0.81 -21.40
C ASN A 200 20.48 -2.11 -22.20
N ALA A 201 19.74 -3.08 -21.64
CA ALA A 201 19.62 -4.42 -22.21
C ALA A 201 18.32 -4.66 -23.02
N VAL A 202 17.35 -3.74 -22.95
CA VAL A 202 16.05 -3.84 -23.65
C VAL A 202 15.82 -2.66 -24.60
N ASN A 203 15.05 -2.90 -25.66
CA ASN A 203 14.73 -1.94 -26.72
C ASN A 203 13.36 -1.27 -26.55
N ILE A 204 12.64 -1.56 -25.46
CA ILE A 204 11.41 -0.88 -25.05
C ILE A 204 11.70 0.21 -23.99
N PRO A 205 10.80 1.19 -23.82
CA PRO A 205 10.89 2.17 -22.74
C PRO A 205 10.95 1.49 -21.37
N VAL A 206 11.81 2.02 -20.50
CA VAL A 206 11.92 1.58 -19.11
C VAL A 206 11.56 2.72 -18.18
N PHE A 207 10.76 2.43 -17.16
CA PHE A 207 10.49 3.34 -16.05
C PHE A 207 11.18 2.86 -14.77
N ALA A 208 11.83 3.78 -14.06
CA ALA A 208 12.41 3.51 -12.75
C ALA A 208 11.36 3.64 -11.64
N ASN A 209 11.48 2.82 -10.60
CA ASN A 209 10.68 2.96 -9.39
C ASN A 209 11.52 2.64 -8.15
N GLY A 210 11.25 3.37 -7.06
CA GLY A 210 11.84 3.16 -5.75
C GLY A 210 12.80 4.29 -5.34
N ASN A 211 12.67 4.74 -4.09
CA ASN A 211 13.42 5.87 -3.52
C ASN A 211 13.15 7.24 -4.17
N ILE A 212 11.94 7.47 -4.69
CA ILE A 212 11.55 8.74 -5.31
C ILE A 212 10.61 9.51 -4.38
N GLN A 213 11.16 10.48 -3.66
CA GLN A 213 10.48 11.24 -2.60
C GLN A 213 10.34 12.73 -2.94
N HIS A 214 11.19 13.25 -3.84
CA HIS A 214 11.19 14.62 -4.31
C HIS A 214 11.37 14.69 -5.84
N LEU A 215 11.13 15.88 -6.43
CA LEU A 215 11.44 16.12 -7.84
C LEU A 215 12.93 15.93 -8.15
N SER A 216 13.83 16.34 -7.25
CA SER A 216 15.27 16.13 -7.42
C SER A 216 15.65 14.65 -7.52
N ASP A 217 14.95 13.75 -6.81
CA ASP A 217 15.17 12.31 -6.93
C ASP A 217 14.74 11.80 -8.31
N VAL A 218 13.69 12.40 -8.90
CA VAL A 218 13.26 12.08 -10.28
C VAL A 218 14.34 12.47 -11.26
N GLU A 219 14.82 13.70 -11.19
CA GLU A 219 15.85 14.25 -12.08
C GLU A 219 17.14 13.43 -11.99
N GLN A 220 17.63 13.19 -10.77
CA GLN A 220 18.82 12.40 -10.52
C GLN A 220 18.66 10.95 -11.02
N CYS A 221 17.51 10.32 -10.75
CA CYS A 221 17.26 8.96 -11.22
C CYS A 221 17.26 8.88 -12.75
N MET A 222 16.64 9.85 -13.44
CA MET A 222 16.67 9.89 -14.91
C MET A 222 18.07 10.09 -15.46
N GLU A 223 18.85 11.00 -14.87
CA GLU A 223 20.23 11.28 -15.28
C GLU A 223 21.13 10.04 -15.12
N GLU A 224 21.07 9.38 -13.97
CA GLU A 224 21.94 8.24 -13.66
C GLU A 224 21.55 6.96 -14.42
N THR A 225 20.27 6.75 -14.69
CA THR A 225 19.77 5.48 -15.25
C THR A 225 19.42 5.53 -16.72
N GLY A 226 19.21 6.72 -17.31
CA GLY A 226 18.80 6.88 -18.71
C GLY A 226 17.39 6.35 -19.01
N VAL A 227 16.56 6.15 -17.99
CA VAL A 227 15.16 5.72 -18.11
C VAL A 227 14.28 6.80 -18.75
N GLN A 228 13.17 6.37 -19.34
CA GLN A 228 12.23 7.27 -20.04
C GLN A 228 11.29 7.99 -19.06
N GLY A 229 11.13 7.46 -17.86
CA GLY A 229 10.26 8.02 -16.83
C GLY A 229 10.52 7.42 -15.46
N VAL A 230 10.00 8.09 -14.44
CA VAL A 230 10.20 7.74 -13.04
C VAL A 230 8.85 7.69 -12.35
N MET A 231 8.66 6.61 -11.61
CA MET A 231 7.43 6.32 -10.91
C MET A 231 7.59 6.56 -9.41
N SER A 232 6.74 7.42 -8.83
CA SER A 232 6.64 7.64 -7.38
C SER A 232 5.38 6.98 -6.80
N ALA A 233 5.50 6.50 -5.57
CA ALA A 233 4.42 5.87 -4.80
C ALA A 233 4.25 6.60 -3.47
N GLU A 234 4.99 6.17 -2.44
CA GLU A 234 4.95 6.76 -1.09
C GLU A 234 5.27 8.26 -1.10
N GLY A 235 6.22 8.72 -1.91
CA GLY A 235 6.52 10.15 -2.07
C GLY A 235 5.29 10.95 -2.48
N ASN A 236 4.60 10.51 -3.53
CA ASN A 236 3.36 11.14 -4.01
C ASN A 236 2.22 11.09 -2.96
N LEU A 237 2.08 10.00 -2.19
CA LEU A 237 1.07 9.91 -1.10
C LEU A 237 1.29 10.90 0.04
N HIS A 238 2.54 11.28 0.28
CA HIS A 238 2.91 12.27 1.30
C HIS A 238 2.95 13.68 0.74
N ASN A 239 3.17 13.83 -0.56
CA ASN A 239 3.16 15.09 -1.27
C ASN A 239 2.65 14.91 -2.72
N PRO A 240 1.37 15.19 -3.02
CA PRO A 240 0.83 15.12 -4.37
C PRO A 240 1.54 16.07 -5.34
N ALA A 241 2.07 17.19 -4.84
CA ALA A 241 2.82 18.19 -5.59
C ALA A 241 4.29 17.85 -5.84
N LEU A 242 4.68 16.58 -5.62
CA LEU A 242 6.04 16.09 -5.82
C LEU A 242 6.57 16.41 -7.22
N PHE A 243 5.76 16.25 -8.27
CA PHE A 243 6.21 16.46 -9.66
C PHE A 243 6.31 17.94 -10.06
N GLU A 244 5.72 18.84 -9.27
CA GLU A 244 5.93 20.29 -9.43
C GLU A 244 7.16 20.80 -8.65
N GLY A 245 7.76 19.95 -7.81
CA GLY A 245 8.84 20.34 -6.91
C GLY A 245 8.38 21.24 -5.76
N LEU A 246 7.07 21.26 -5.47
CA LEU A 246 6.49 22.09 -4.43
C LEU A 246 6.26 21.28 -3.14
N SER A 247 6.28 21.97 -2.01
CA SER A 247 5.92 21.45 -0.69
C SER A 247 4.82 22.32 -0.08
N PRO A 248 3.56 22.17 -0.54
CA PRO A 248 2.45 22.98 -0.05
C PRO A 248 2.06 22.60 1.38
N PRO A 249 1.28 23.44 2.08
CA PRO A 249 0.64 23.05 3.32
C PRO A 249 -0.27 21.83 3.13
N VAL A 250 -0.22 20.91 4.10
CA VAL A 250 -0.92 19.61 4.00
C VAL A 250 -2.44 19.73 3.97
N TRP A 251 -3.00 20.86 4.42
CA TRP A 251 -4.44 21.10 4.35
C TRP A 251 -4.88 21.54 2.96
N GLU A 252 -4.04 22.22 2.17
CA GLU A 252 -4.38 22.64 0.80
C GLU A 252 -4.56 21.42 -0.09
N MET A 253 -3.60 20.49 -0.05
CA MET A 253 -3.68 19.21 -0.77
C MET A 253 -4.88 18.37 -0.32
N ALA A 254 -5.23 18.41 0.97
CA ALA A 254 -6.38 17.68 1.47
C ALA A 254 -7.71 18.32 1.05
N GLU A 255 -7.80 19.65 1.04
CA GLU A 255 -8.98 20.39 0.56
C GLU A 255 -9.21 20.14 -0.93
N GLU A 256 -8.16 20.21 -1.76
CA GLU A 256 -8.25 19.87 -3.19
C GLU A 256 -8.64 18.41 -3.42
N TYR A 257 -8.06 17.47 -2.67
CA TYR A 257 -8.44 16.07 -2.77
C TYR A 257 -9.92 15.85 -2.40
N LEU A 258 -10.41 16.47 -1.33
CA LEU A 258 -11.81 16.37 -0.91
C LEU A 258 -12.77 17.01 -1.92
N GLU A 259 -12.34 18.07 -2.60
CA GLU A 259 -13.06 18.68 -3.72
C GLU A 259 -13.20 17.68 -4.87
N VAL A 260 -12.10 17.06 -5.30
CA VAL A 260 -12.10 16.04 -6.37
C VAL A 260 -12.97 14.84 -5.98
N VAL A 261 -12.87 14.35 -4.74
CA VAL A 261 -13.73 13.27 -4.22
C VAL A 261 -15.21 13.62 -4.33
N SER A 262 -15.56 14.88 -4.11
CA SER A 262 -16.95 15.37 -4.20
C SER A 262 -17.43 15.48 -5.64
N GLN A 263 -16.53 15.81 -6.59
CA GLN A 263 -16.83 15.94 -8.02
C GLN A 263 -16.94 14.58 -8.74
N TYR A 264 -16.18 13.57 -8.30
CA TYR A 264 -16.07 12.27 -8.97
C TYR A 264 -16.50 11.09 -8.08
N PRO A 265 -17.78 11.02 -7.64
CA PRO A 265 -18.29 9.87 -6.91
C PRO A 265 -18.46 8.63 -7.83
N PRO A 266 -18.41 7.39 -7.29
CA PRO A 266 -18.18 7.06 -5.89
C PRO A 266 -16.69 6.99 -5.53
N CYS A 267 -16.33 7.50 -4.35
CA CYS A 267 -15.06 7.21 -3.69
C CYS A 267 -15.34 6.67 -2.29
N THR A 268 -14.79 5.51 -1.97
CA THR A 268 -15.02 4.88 -0.67
C THR A 268 -14.35 5.68 0.43
N LEU A 269 -15.08 5.93 1.53
CA LEU A 269 -14.57 6.68 2.68
C LEU A 269 -13.29 6.08 3.30
N SER A 270 -13.04 4.78 3.11
CA SER A 270 -11.79 4.13 3.52
C SER A 270 -10.58 4.69 2.78
N TYR A 271 -10.70 4.93 1.47
CA TYR A 271 -9.63 5.50 0.64
C TYR A 271 -9.37 6.93 1.07
N VAL A 272 -10.43 7.74 1.15
CA VAL A 272 -10.32 9.15 1.55
C VAL A 272 -9.61 9.28 2.89
N ARG A 273 -10.03 8.50 3.89
CA ARG A 273 -9.40 8.51 5.21
C ARG A 273 -7.95 8.05 5.17
N ALA A 274 -7.61 7.04 4.37
CA ALA A 274 -6.25 6.53 4.26
C ALA A 274 -5.30 7.60 3.68
N HIS A 275 -5.75 8.34 2.67
CA HIS A 275 -5.02 9.47 2.09
C HIS A 275 -4.81 10.61 3.08
N LEU A 276 -5.86 11.01 3.81
CA LEU A 276 -5.74 12.02 4.85
C LEU A 276 -4.75 11.61 5.96
N PHE A 277 -4.70 10.32 6.34
CA PHE A 277 -3.69 9.82 7.28
C PHE A 277 -2.26 9.90 6.74
N LYS A 278 -2.07 9.83 5.41
CA LYS A 278 -0.77 9.93 4.75
C LYS A 278 -0.32 11.38 4.61
N LEU A 279 -1.17 12.23 4.05
CA LEU A 279 -0.94 13.67 3.92
C LEU A 279 -0.63 14.30 5.27
N TRP A 280 -1.44 14.03 6.29
CA TRP A 280 -1.30 14.62 7.61
C TRP A 280 -0.43 13.78 8.56
N HIS A 281 0.42 12.89 8.04
CA HIS A 281 1.11 11.92 8.88
C HIS A 281 1.85 12.57 10.07
N HIS A 282 2.61 13.62 9.79
CA HIS A 282 3.38 14.36 10.80
C HIS A 282 2.48 15.23 11.67
N THR A 283 1.56 15.98 11.08
CA THR A 283 0.59 16.84 11.78
C THR A 283 -0.26 16.07 12.79
N LEU A 284 -0.69 14.85 12.45
CA LEU A 284 -1.48 13.99 13.33
C LEU A 284 -0.68 13.36 14.49
N GLN A 285 0.66 13.47 14.48
CA GLN A 285 1.47 13.12 15.66
C GLN A 285 1.44 14.22 16.72
N ILE A 286 1.23 15.48 16.28
CA ILE A 286 1.07 16.65 17.13
C ILE A 286 -0.38 16.72 17.62
N HIS A 287 -1.33 16.77 16.67
CA HIS A 287 -2.77 16.83 16.96
C HIS A 287 -3.39 15.42 17.09
N LYS A 288 -3.06 14.74 18.18
CA LYS A 288 -3.50 13.35 18.43
C LYS A 288 -5.01 13.20 18.58
N ASP A 289 -5.69 14.23 19.05
CA ASP A 289 -7.14 14.27 19.14
C ASP A 289 -7.80 14.26 17.75
N LEU A 290 -7.29 15.06 16.80
CA LEU A 290 -7.74 15.03 15.40
C LEU A 290 -7.46 13.67 14.74
N ARG A 291 -6.36 13.01 15.10
CA ARG A 291 -6.05 11.65 14.65
C ARG A 291 -7.13 10.64 15.10
N GLU A 292 -7.55 10.74 16.35
CA GLU A 292 -8.62 9.90 16.88
C GLU A 292 -9.98 10.22 16.26
N GLU A 293 -10.24 11.50 15.97
CA GLU A 293 -11.47 11.94 15.32
C GLU A 293 -11.55 11.44 13.87
N LEU A 294 -10.49 11.64 13.08
CA LEU A 294 -10.37 11.14 11.71
C LEU A 294 -10.67 9.63 11.61
N ALA A 295 -10.23 8.86 12.61
CA ALA A 295 -10.49 7.42 12.68
C ALA A 295 -11.98 7.08 12.91
N LYS A 296 -12.75 7.97 13.55
CA LYS A 296 -14.15 7.75 13.93
C LYS A 296 -15.17 8.28 12.92
N VAL A 297 -14.79 9.26 12.10
CA VAL A 297 -15.67 9.89 11.09
C VAL A 297 -16.26 8.85 10.13
N LYS A 298 -17.56 9.02 9.82
CA LYS A 298 -18.37 8.07 9.03
C LYS A 298 -18.93 8.63 7.72
N ASN A 299 -18.67 9.89 7.39
CA ASN A 299 -19.15 10.53 6.16
C ASN A 299 -18.14 11.58 5.67
N LEU A 300 -18.31 12.05 4.43
CA LEU A 300 -17.40 13.00 3.81
C LEU A 300 -17.41 14.37 4.52
N GLN A 301 -18.58 14.86 4.92
CA GLN A 301 -18.72 16.13 5.64
C GLN A 301 -17.89 16.16 6.93
N GLY A 302 -17.87 15.06 7.68
CA GLY A 302 -17.04 14.96 8.88
C GLY A 302 -15.54 14.96 8.56
N LEU A 303 -15.12 14.45 7.40
CA LEU A 303 -13.71 14.50 6.99
C LEU A 303 -13.32 15.94 6.61
N THR A 304 -14.21 16.66 5.93
CA THR A 304 -14.05 18.09 5.63
C THR A 304 -13.95 18.92 6.90
N GLU A 305 -14.75 18.63 7.92
CA GLU A 305 -14.67 19.32 9.21
C GLU A 305 -13.34 19.06 9.93
N VAL A 306 -12.85 17.81 9.94
CA VAL A 306 -11.52 17.50 10.49
C VAL A 306 -10.42 18.25 9.73
N SER A 307 -10.52 18.34 8.39
CA SER A 307 -9.59 19.13 7.56
C SER A 307 -9.58 20.60 7.96
N ARG A 308 -10.77 21.18 8.15
CA ARG A 308 -10.95 22.57 8.57
C ARG A 308 -10.35 22.84 9.95
N GLN A 309 -10.57 21.94 10.91
CA GLN A 309 -10.00 22.05 12.26
C GLN A 309 -8.48 21.94 12.24
N LEU A 310 -7.93 21.02 11.45
CA LEU A 310 -6.49 20.87 11.27
C LEU A 310 -5.87 22.16 10.71
N ARG A 311 -6.44 22.71 9.63
CA ARG A 311 -6.00 23.98 9.04
C ARG A 311 -5.97 25.12 10.05
N LEU A 312 -7.06 25.33 10.79
CA LEU A 312 -7.14 26.42 11.76
C LEU A 312 -6.06 26.32 12.84
N ARG A 313 -5.80 25.11 13.36
CA ARG A 313 -4.76 24.90 14.36
C ARG A 313 -3.36 25.18 13.81
N CYS A 314 -3.07 24.71 12.60
CA CYS A 314 -1.78 25.01 11.97
C CYS A 314 -1.61 26.50 11.68
N GLN A 315 -2.67 27.21 11.25
CA GLN A 315 -2.64 28.66 11.03
C GLN A 315 -2.45 29.44 12.33
N GLU A 316 -3.06 29.00 13.43
CA GLU A 316 -2.86 29.56 14.76
C GLU A 316 -1.40 29.36 15.22
N GLU A 317 -0.83 28.17 15.02
CA GLU A 317 0.59 27.90 15.31
C GLU A 317 1.53 28.81 14.51
N ILE A 318 1.29 28.97 13.20
CA ILE A 318 2.05 29.87 12.33
C ILE A 318 1.98 31.31 12.85
N THR A 319 0.79 31.76 13.26
CA THR A 319 0.59 33.13 13.76
C THR A 319 1.29 33.36 15.11
N ASN A 320 1.27 32.35 15.98
CA ASN A 320 1.75 32.47 17.36
C ASN A 320 3.26 32.26 17.53
N GLY A 321 3.93 31.54 16.63
CA GLY A 321 5.36 31.23 16.79
C GLY A 321 6.23 31.33 15.54
N GLY A 322 5.72 31.86 14.42
CA GLY A 322 6.47 31.96 13.16
C GLY A 322 6.91 30.60 12.60
N GLU A 323 7.98 30.57 11.79
CA GLU A 323 8.50 29.34 11.18
C GLU A 323 9.03 28.32 12.22
N GLU A 324 9.44 28.79 13.41
CA GLU A 324 9.93 27.93 14.50
C GLU A 324 8.81 27.14 15.19
N ALA A 325 7.55 27.59 15.12
CA ALA A 325 6.43 27.01 15.87
C ALA A 325 6.10 25.56 15.52
N GLY A 326 6.49 25.10 14.33
CA GLY A 326 6.15 23.77 13.80
C GLY A 326 7.34 22.85 13.57
N GLN A 327 8.55 23.31 13.89
CA GLN A 327 9.76 22.56 13.60
C GLN A 327 9.89 21.39 14.58
N VAL A 328 9.55 20.19 14.09
CA VAL A 328 9.71 18.96 14.85
C VAL A 328 11.13 18.46 14.67
N VAL A 329 11.78 18.07 15.77
CA VAL A 329 13.13 17.51 15.75
C VAL A 329 13.20 16.35 14.76
N GLY A 330 14.06 16.48 13.75
CA GLY A 330 14.28 15.48 12.71
C GLY A 330 13.39 15.59 11.47
N LEU A 331 12.53 16.62 11.37
CA LEU A 331 11.83 16.97 10.13
C LEU A 331 12.51 18.14 9.40
N PRO A 332 12.66 18.08 8.06
CA PRO A 332 13.21 19.17 7.27
C PRO A 332 12.28 20.38 7.18
N PHE A 333 10.96 20.19 7.30
CA PHE A 333 9.97 21.26 7.25
C PHE A 333 9.04 21.21 8.47
N PRO A 334 8.34 22.31 8.80
CA PRO A 334 7.27 22.30 9.79
C PRO A 334 6.27 21.17 9.54
N HIS A 335 5.70 20.60 10.60
CA HIS A 335 4.86 19.39 10.49
C HIS A 335 3.62 19.53 9.60
N TRP A 336 3.21 20.76 9.29
CA TRP A 336 2.09 21.10 8.43
C TRP A 336 2.47 21.34 6.96
N ILE A 337 3.74 21.19 6.58
CA ILE A 337 4.20 21.23 5.20
C ILE A 337 4.34 19.81 4.66
N CYS A 338 3.82 19.57 3.45
CA CYS A 338 3.98 18.31 2.73
C CYS A 338 5.46 17.97 2.60
N GLN A 339 5.84 16.81 3.13
CA GLN A 339 7.22 16.35 3.15
C GLN A 339 7.27 14.83 3.18
N PRO A 340 8.33 14.19 2.66
CA PRO A 340 8.37 12.75 2.58
C PRO A 340 8.43 12.08 3.94
N TYR A 341 7.80 10.92 4.02
CA TYR A 341 8.02 10.02 5.14
C TYR A 341 9.31 9.23 4.95
N VAL A 342 10.32 9.58 5.75
CA VAL A 342 11.54 8.79 5.89
C VAL A 342 11.36 7.81 7.04
N ARG A 343 11.40 6.52 6.74
CA ARG A 343 11.30 5.48 7.78
C ARG A 343 12.54 5.58 8.70
N PRO A 344 12.37 5.62 10.03
CA PRO A 344 13.50 5.59 10.95
C PRO A 344 14.38 4.36 10.70
N VAL A 345 15.70 4.56 10.68
CA VAL A 345 16.67 3.46 10.55
C VAL A 345 16.63 2.66 11.86
N ASN A 346 16.48 1.33 11.77
CA ASN A 346 16.56 0.45 12.94
C ASN A 346 17.91 0.68 13.64
N GLY A 347 17.88 1.37 14.79
CA GLY A 347 19.08 1.81 15.51
C GLY A 347 18.81 3.01 16.42
N THR A 348 17.85 3.88 16.08
CA THR A 348 17.26 4.82 17.02
C THR A 348 16.08 4.15 17.70
N GLU A 349 16.35 3.43 18.79
CA GLU A 349 15.33 3.21 19.81
C GLU A 349 14.93 4.58 20.37
N VAL A 350 14.00 5.28 19.71
CA VAL A 350 13.08 6.11 20.49
C VAL A 350 12.32 5.08 21.31
N LYS A 351 12.78 4.87 22.55
CA LYS A 351 12.08 4.08 23.54
C LYS A 351 10.67 4.65 23.58
N ALA A 352 9.74 4.04 22.85
CA ALA A 352 8.35 4.08 23.25
C ALA A 352 8.41 3.66 24.71
N VAL A 353 8.11 4.59 25.62
CA VAL A 353 8.00 4.33 27.04
C VAL A 353 6.82 3.38 27.19
N ARG A 354 7.08 2.11 26.90
CA ARG A 354 6.35 1.00 27.45
C ARG A 354 6.67 1.11 28.93
N HIS A 355 5.77 1.73 29.68
CA HIS A 355 5.67 1.46 31.10
C HIS A 355 5.47 -0.05 31.26
N LYS A 356 6.57 -0.80 31.32
CA LYS A 356 6.61 -2.09 31.98
C LYS A 356 6.35 -1.75 33.44
N ARG A 357 5.11 -1.94 33.87
CA ARG A 357 4.81 -2.16 35.29
C ARG A 357 5.47 -3.48 35.67
N ALA A 358 6.77 -3.42 35.95
CA ALA A 358 7.43 -4.41 36.78
C ALA A 358 7.09 -4.01 38.21
N LEU A 359 6.05 -4.65 38.77
CA LEU A 359 5.91 -4.71 40.22
C LEU A 359 6.80 -5.86 40.66
N SER A 360 7.89 -5.50 41.32
CA SER A 360 8.67 -6.38 42.19
C SER A 360 7.73 -7.04 43.19
N LEU A 361 7.83 -8.35 43.28
CA LEU A 361 7.35 -9.14 44.41
C LEU A 361 8.43 -9.06 45.47
N GLU A 362 8.20 -8.27 46.52
CA GLU A 362 8.76 -8.54 47.84
C GLU A 362 7.65 -8.26 48.87
N ASP A 363 7.45 -9.24 49.73
CA ASP A 363 6.35 -9.40 50.69
C ASP A 363 6.30 -8.30 51.75
N SER A 364 5.09 -7.91 52.13
CA SER A 364 4.77 -7.42 53.48
C SER A 364 3.25 -7.45 53.69
N ASP A 365 2.84 -8.36 54.57
CA ASP A 365 1.49 -8.54 55.08
C ASP A 365 0.92 -7.26 55.69
N GLY A 366 -0.29 -6.89 55.28
CA GLY A 366 -1.03 -5.77 55.87
C GLY A 366 -2.48 -5.74 55.37
N ALA A 367 -3.38 -6.26 56.21
CA ALA A 367 -4.81 -6.38 55.94
C ALA A 367 -5.49 -5.05 55.56
N SER A 368 -6.11 -4.99 54.37
CA SER A 368 -7.26 -4.11 54.12
C SER A 368 -8.17 -4.71 53.05
N ASP A 369 -9.45 -4.85 53.41
CA ASP A 369 -10.45 -5.62 52.67
C ASP A 369 -11.09 -4.80 51.52
N ALA A 370 -10.27 -4.21 50.65
CA ALA A 370 -10.74 -3.34 49.57
C ALA A 370 -10.28 -3.82 48.18
N LEU A 371 -11.25 -4.11 47.30
CA LEU A 371 -10.99 -4.44 45.89
C LEU A 371 -10.34 -3.25 45.17
N SER A 372 -9.22 -3.47 44.47
CA SER A 372 -8.57 -2.38 43.71
C SER A 372 -9.48 -1.80 42.62
N LYS A 373 -9.26 -0.52 42.24
CA LYS A 373 -10.05 0.22 41.23
C LYS A 373 -10.24 -0.55 39.91
N ASN A 374 -9.27 -1.38 39.52
CA ASN A 374 -9.38 -2.23 38.33
C ASN A 374 -10.25 -3.48 38.52
N LYS A 375 -10.24 -4.08 39.72
CA LYS A 375 -11.17 -5.18 40.07
C LYS A 375 -12.60 -4.65 40.18
N GLN A 376 -12.79 -3.45 40.73
CA GLN A 376 -14.09 -2.76 40.78
C GLN A 376 -14.65 -2.49 39.37
N LYS A 377 -13.86 -1.91 38.44
CA LYS A 377 -14.28 -1.73 37.03
C LYS A 377 -14.65 -3.04 36.32
N LYS A 378 -13.98 -4.15 36.65
CA LYS A 378 -14.26 -5.48 36.07
C LYS A 378 -15.52 -6.12 36.67
N LYS A 379 -15.81 -5.90 37.96
CA LYS A 379 -17.04 -6.36 38.63
C LYS A 379 -18.26 -5.54 38.19
N ALA A 380 -18.08 -4.23 37.94
CA ALA A 380 -19.13 -3.37 37.37
C ALA A 380 -19.55 -3.79 35.95
N ARG A 381 -18.63 -4.36 35.16
CA ARG A 381 -18.93 -4.90 33.81
C ARG A 381 -19.45 -6.33 33.82
N ASN A 382 -19.23 -7.08 34.90
CA ASN A 382 -19.74 -8.44 35.08
C ASN A 382 -19.91 -8.71 36.59
N PRO A 383 -21.13 -8.58 37.13
CA PRO A 383 -21.41 -8.69 38.57
C PRO A 383 -20.99 -10.03 39.18
N HIS A 384 -20.99 -11.10 38.38
CA HIS A 384 -20.63 -12.45 38.79
C HIS A 384 -19.12 -12.76 38.68
N LYS A 385 -18.28 -11.77 38.35
CA LYS A 385 -16.83 -11.96 38.22
C LYS A 385 -16.19 -12.28 39.59
N ASN A 386 -15.77 -13.52 39.80
CA ASN A 386 -15.02 -13.93 40.98
C ASN A 386 -13.51 -13.61 40.82
N PHE A 387 -12.89 -13.07 41.89
CA PHE A 387 -11.47 -12.72 41.94
C PHE A 387 -10.65 -13.65 42.85
N CYS A 388 -11.28 -14.69 43.42
CA CYS A 388 -10.64 -15.70 44.25
C CYS A 388 -9.59 -16.48 43.42
N PRO A 389 -8.31 -16.49 43.83
CA PRO A 389 -7.22 -17.11 43.07
C PRO A 389 -7.42 -18.61 42.81
N GLU A 390 -8.04 -19.32 43.76
CA GLU A 390 -8.29 -20.76 43.74
C GLU A 390 -9.34 -21.19 42.71
N GLN A 391 -10.17 -20.26 42.23
CA GLN A 391 -11.26 -20.54 41.28
C GLN A 391 -10.95 -20.09 39.84
N LYS A 392 -9.69 -19.72 39.52
CA LYS A 392 -9.32 -19.34 38.15
C LYS A 392 -9.35 -20.56 37.22
N PRO A 393 -9.99 -20.47 36.04
CA PRO A 393 -10.02 -21.58 35.09
C PRO A 393 -8.61 -21.98 34.67
N LYS A 394 -8.30 -23.27 34.79
CA LYS A 394 -7.05 -23.87 34.32
C LYS A 394 -7.07 -23.87 32.80
N TYR A 395 -6.28 -23.00 32.18
CA TYR A 395 -6.12 -22.96 30.73
C TYR A 395 -5.01 -23.92 30.30
N ILE A 396 -5.18 -24.53 29.12
CA ILE A 396 -4.12 -25.29 28.47
C ILE A 396 -3.00 -24.32 28.10
N LYS A 397 -1.75 -24.63 28.44
CA LYS A 397 -0.60 -23.78 28.16
C LYS A 397 -0.09 -24.02 26.75
N CYS A 398 0.40 -22.95 26.14
CA CYS A 398 1.16 -22.96 24.91
C CYS A 398 2.45 -23.74 25.12
N GLU A 399 2.69 -24.74 24.27
CA GLU A 399 3.89 -25.58 24.34
C GLU A 399 5.19 -24.77 24.16
N GLN A 400 5.13 -23.63 23.48
CA GLN A 400 6.32 -22.83 23.19
C GLN A 400 6.65 -21.75 24.24
N CYS A 401 5.65 -21.19 24.94
CA CYS A 401 5.90 -20.02 25.80
C CYS A 401 5.06 -19.98 27.09
N GLY A 402 4.30 -21.02 27.42
CA GLY A 402 3.53 -21.10 28.66
C GLY A 402 2.28 -20.22 28.73
N ASN A 403 2.11 -19.27 27.80
CA ASN A 403 0.89 -18.45 27.67
C ASN A 403 -0.36 -19.32 27.39
N PRO A 404 -1.58 -18.85 27.66
CA PRO A 404 -2.79 -19.59 27.30
C PRO A 404 -2.83 -19.99 25.82
N LYS A 405 -3.05 -21.29 25.55
CA LYS A 405 -3.29 -21.83 24.21
C LYS A 405 -4.50 -21.15 23.59
N GLY A 406 -4.44 -20.85 22.29
CA GLY A 406 -5.61 -20.34 21.56
C GLY A 406 -6.73 -21.38 21.52
N ASN A 407 -7.97 -20.97 21.78
CA ASN A 407 -9.12 -21.88 21.95
C ASN A 407 -9.35 -22.84 20.77
N GLN A 408 -8.93 -22.50 19.55
CA GLN A 408 -9.05 -23.33 18.34
C GLN A 408 -7.70 -23.59 17.67
N CYS A 409 -6.60 -23.51 18.43
CA CYS A 409 -5.27 -23.64 17.86
C CYS A 409 -4.94 -25.11 17.62
N VAL A 410 -4.78 -25.50 16.35
CA VAL A 410 -4.40 -26.87 15.96
C VAL A 410 -2.92 -27.18 16.24
N PHE A 411 -2.10 -26.16 16.50
CA PHE A 411 -0.68 -26.32 16.83
C PHE A 411 -0.38 -26.39 18.33
N ASN A 412 -1.40 -26.38 19.20
CA ASN A 412 -1.23 -26.27 20.66
C ASN A 412 -0.47 -25.02 21.14
N LEU A 413 -0.50 -23.95 20.34
CA LEU A 413 0.20 -22.71 20.63
C LEU A 413 -0.75 -21.60 21.12
N CYS A 414 -0.19 -20.62 21.83
CA CYS A 414 -0.88 -19.34 22.03
C CYS A 414 -0.96 -18.61 20.69
N ARG A 415 -1.84 -17.61 20.60
CA ARG A 415 -2.05 -16.83 19.38
C ARG A 415 -0.74 -16.28 18.77
N GLY A 416 0.15 -15.74 19.62
CA GLY A 416 1.43 -15.19 19.15
C GLY A 416 2.39 -16.23 18.56
N CYS A 417 2.51 -17.39 19.22
CA CYS A 417 3.34 -18.50 18.77
C CYS A 417 2.74 -19.21 17.54
N CYS A 418 1.42 -19.41 17.54
CA CYS A 418 0.65 -19.92 16.41
C CYS A 418 0.89 -19.09 15.15
N LYS A 419 0.78 -17.76 15.27
CA LYS A 419 1.03 -16.83 14.16
C LYS A 419 2.45 -16.93 13.60
N LYS A 420 3.46 -17.07 14.47
CA LYS A 420 4.86 -17.25 14.04
C LYS A 420 5.08 -18.58 13.32
N LYS A 421 4.48 -19.66 13.83
CA LYS A 421 4.57 -21.00 13.22
C LYS A 421 3.85 -21.03 11.86
N ALA A 422 2.60 -20.55 11.80
CA ALA A 422 1.83 -20.40 10.59
C ALA A 422 2.56 -19.55 9.52
N TYR A 423 3.25 -18.49 9.95
CA TYR A 423 4.08 -17.67 9.05
C TYR A 423 5.28 -18.43 8.48
N LYS A 424 5.98 -19.20 9.31
CA LYS A 424 7.19 -19.94 8.92
C LYS A 424 6.86 -21.14 8.03
N GLU A 425 5.79 -21.85 8.37
CA GLU A 425 5.44 -23.14 7.78
C GLU A 425 4.34 -23.06 6.70
N VAL A 426 3.80 -21.85 6.44
CA VAL A 426 2.68 -21.64 5.50
C VAL A 426 1.49 -22.57 5.83
N ALA A 427 1.22 -22.72 7.12
CA ALA A 427 0.22 -23.64 7.64
C ALA A 427 -0.96 -22.89 8.25
N ASP A 428 -2.16 -23.45 8.11
CA ASP A 428 -3.42 -22.82 8.50
C ASP A 428 -3.89 -23.26 9.89
N CYS A 429 -4.55 -22.35 10.62
CA CYS A 429 -5.01 -22.60 11.97
C CYS A 429 -6.33 -21.89 12.30
N PRO A 430 -7.40 -22.62 12.68
CA PRO A 430 -8.73 -22.06 12.92
C PRO A 430 -8.80 -20.99 14.03
N SER A 431 -7.89 -21.01 15.01
CA SER A 431 -7.83 -19.96 16.06
C SER A 431 -7.48 -18.57 15.57
N GLU A 432 -6.95 -18.45 14.35
CA GLU A 432 -6.88 -17.17 13.67
C GLU A 432 -8.16 -17.03 12.85
N SER A 433 -9.08 -16.15 13.26
CA SER A 433 -10.25 -15.76 12.48
C SER A 433 -9.85 -14.95 11.25
N THR A 434 -9.15 -15.63 10.35
CA THR A 434 -8.97 -15.38 8.93
C THR A 434 -9.13 -16.75 8.30
N HIS A 435 -10.37 -17.06 7.91
CA HIS A 435 -10.74 -18.34 7.34
C HIS A 435 -9.80 -18.74 6.20
N THR A 436 -9.30 -19.95 6.32
CA THR A 436 -8.48 -20.66 5.36
C THR A 436 -9.39 -21.64 4.69
N HIS A 437 -10.05 -21.20 3.62
CA HIS A 437 -10.70 -22.10 2.68
C HIS A 437 -9.78 -22.23 1.47
N THR A 438 -8.95 -23.27 1.50
CA THR A 438 -8.47 -23.90 0.28
C THR A 438 -9.66 -24.56 -0.43
N HIS A 439 -9.80 -24.24 -1.72
CA HIS A 439 -10.76 -24.74 -2.70
C HIS A 439 -12.24 -24.25 -2.70
N THR A 440 -12.52 -23.49 -3.79
CA THR A 440 -13.75 -23.42 -4.61
C THR A 440 -14.97 -22.58 -4.20
N GLN A 441 -15.11 -22.00 -3.00
CA GLN A 441 -16.20 -21.04 -2.75
C GLN A 441 -15.77 -19.96 -1.76
N LEU A 442 -15.54 -18.73 -2.25
CA LEU A 442 -15.41 -17.53 -1.40
C LEU A 442 -16.79 -16.88 -1.29
N SER A 443 -17.30 -16.76 -0.07
CA SER A 443 -18.54 -16.02 0.21
C SER A 443 -18.27 -14.53 0.41
N PHE A 444 -19.27 -13.70 0.05
CA PHE A 444 -19.23 -12.25 -0.12
C PHE A 444 -18.75 -11.41 1.08
N SER A 445 -18.67 -11.95 2.30
CA SER A 445 -18.35 -11.16 3.51
C SER A 445 -16.85 -10.98 3.79
N ASP A 446 -15.98 -11.79 3.20
CA ASP A 446 -14.55 -11.77 3.56
C ASP A 446 -13.70 -10.78 2.74
N ILE A 447 -14.18 -10.36 1.57
CA ILE A 447 -13.45 -9.44 0.67
C ILE A 447 -13.58 -7.98 1.13
N SER A 448 -14.72 -7.59 1.69
CA SER A 448 -14.94 -6.23 2.25
C SER A 448 -14.11 -5.96 3.53
N CYS A 449 -13.62 -7.01 4.19
CA CYS A 449 -12.82 -6.91 5.42
C CYS A 449 -11.30 -6.72 5.15
N ILE A 450 -10.87 -6.87 3.89
CA ILE A 450 -9.45 -6.76 3.49
C ILE A 450 -9.03 -5.29 3.35
N SER A 451 -9.93 -4.39 2.93
CA SER A 451 -9.67 -2.95 2.75
C SER A 451 -9.40 -2.20 4.07
N SER A 452 -10.00 -2.62 5.19
CA SER A 452 -9.91 -1.86 6.46
C SER A 452 -8.77 -2.29 7.39
N ARG A 453 -8.13 -3.45 7.19
CA ARG A 453 -7.14 -4.00 8.14
C ARG A 453 -5.67 -3.86 7.74
N LEU A 454 -5.37 -3.54 6.49
CA LEU A 454 -3.99 -3.43 6.00
C LEU A 454 -3.33 -2.07 6.29
N VAL A 455 -4.11 -1.01 6.48
CA VAL A 455 -3.58 0.32 6.85
C VAL A 455 -3.07 0.35 8.30
N TYR A 456 -3.62 -0.47 9.20
CA TYR A 456 -3.29 -0.44 10.64
C TYR A 456 -2.14 -1.36 11.08
N ARG A 457 -1.59 -2.21 10.22
CA ARG A 457 -0.57 -3.22 10.63
C ARG A 457 0.85 -2.97 10.13
N SER A 458 1.07 -1.88 9.41
CA SER A 458 2.42 -1.40 9.04
C SER A 458 3.02 -0.41 10.05
N TRP A 459 2.30 -0.16 11.16
CA TRP A 459 2.64 0.82 12.19
C TRP A 459 2.58 0.17 13.58
N ALA A 460 3.64 -0.59 13.90
CA ALA A 460 4.09 -0.91 15.25
C ALA A 460 5.54 -1.40 15.17
#